data_AF-A0A843H886-F1
#
_entry.id   AF-A0A843H886-F1
#
_cell.length_a   1.000
_cell.length_b   1.000
_cell.length_c   1.000
_cell.angle_alpha   90.00
_cell.angle_beta   90.00
_cell.angle_gamma   90.00
#
_symmetry.space_group_name_H-M   'P 1'
#
loop_
_entity.id
_entity.type
_entity.pdbx_description
1 polymer ?
#
loop_
_entity_poly.entity_id
_entity_poly.type
_entity_poly.pdbx_seq_one_letter_code
_entity_poly.pdbx_strand_id
1 'polypeptide(L)'
;MNKETVECYVPEQNESKNQKGKKESWIKSKINLLKNDKDLLEIMFWHIVLIGLHCWEYYKNGTQYFWYLRAGGCGIIALFIFLFGRKGLSYGLIIFSCGLLYVNNFYNYATIFFMLTAIGANPKLGKSALWIYFINVLISFSLKNISIAGFVIHLVYIRVFHKKINYVFSVNKPEKLNLTDSEKQILDLMLQGKLQKEIDLFSQQTISAKLKSARERNMIETTADLIVKYKETK
;
A
#
# COMPACT_ATOMS: atom_id res chain seq x y z
N MET A 1 41.87 56.18 28.20
CA MET A 1 41.63 55.49 26.91
C MET A 1 42.71 54.45 26.75
N ASN A 2 42.38 53.16 26.91
CA ASN A 2 43.13 52.05 26.35
C ASN A 2 42.11 50.95 26.02
N LYS A 3 42.05 50.58 24.74
CA LYS A 3 41.18 49.53 24.20
C LYS A 3 41.92 48.21 24.37
N GLU A 4 41.39 47.30 25.18
CA GLU A 4 41.81 45.91 25.16
C GLU A 4 41.05 45.17 24.05
N THR A 5 41.79 44.72 23.05
CA THR A 5 41.34 43.75 22.03
C THR A 5 41.44 42.36 22.63
N VAL A 6 40.29 41.75 22.94
CA VAL A 6 40.19 40.34 23.32
C VAL A 6 40.13 39.51 22.05
N GLU A 7 41.16 38.69 21.84
CA GLU A 7 41.27 37.72 20.75
C GLU A 7 40.12 36.70 20.80
N CYS A 8 39.42 36.56 19.68
CA CYS A 8 38.42 35.52 19.47
C CYS A 8 39.09 34.15 19.38
N TYR A 9 38.92 33.33 20.42
CA TYR A 9 39.20 31.90 20.37
C TYR A 9 38.19 31.22 19.44
N VAL A 10 38.64 30.76 18.28
CA VAL A 10 37.87 29.88 17.38
C VAL A 10 38.23 28.44 17.76
N PRO A 11 37.32 27.67 18.38
CA PRO A 11 37.57 26.24 18.55
C PRO A 11 37.48 25.55 17.19
N GLU A 12 38.56 24.84 16.88
CA GLU A 12 38.75 24.00 15.71
C GLU A 12 37.52 23.15 15.39
N GLN A 13 37.22 23.11 14.10
CA GLN A 13 36.33 22.14 13.48
C GLN A 13 36.79 20.74 13.88
N ASN A 14 36.09 20.14 14.83
CA ASN A 14 36.27 18.74 15.17
C ASN A 14 35.76 17.90 13.99
N GLU A 15 36.71 17.51 13.15
CA GLU A 15 36.59 16.58 12.06
C GLU A 15 35.84 15.31 12.48
N SER A 16 34.64 15.16 11.91
CA SER A 16 34.28 14.00 11.08
C SER A 16 34.71 12.59 11.53
N LYS A 17 34.46 12.17 12.78
CA LYS A 17 34.59 10.76 13.16
C LYS A 17 33.42 10.24 13.98
N ASN A 18 32.33 9.89 13.28
CA ASN A 18 31.62 8.61 13.42
C ASN A 18 30.19 8.70 12.86
N GLN A 19 30.01 8.56 11.55
CA GLN A 19 28.85 7.84 10.98
C GLN A 19 29.27 7.19 9.66
N LYS A 20 30.18 6.21 9.72
CA LYS A 20 30.31 5.20 8.65
C LYS A 20 29.13 4.24 8.77
N GLY A 21 27.94 4.72 8.42
CA GLY A 21 26.84 3.84 8.06
C GLY A 21 27.31 3.01 6.87
N LYS A 22 27.53 1.70 7.08
CA LYS A 22 27.76 0.76 5.98
C LYS A 22 26.62 0.98 4.98
N LYS A 23 26.94 1.50 3.80
CA LYS A 23 26.00 1.61 2.67
C LYS A 23 25.60 0.18 2.33
N GLU A 24 24.54 -0.34 2.95
CA GLU A 24 24.03 -1.66 2.64
C GLU A 24 23.74 -1.70 1.14
N SER A 25 24.24 -2.74 0.47
CA SER A 25 23.91 -3.00 -0.94
C SER A 25 22.40 -2.91 -1.11
N TRP A 26 21.93 -2.23 -2.15
CA TRP A 26 20.50 -2.08 -2.44
C TRP A 26 19.78 -3.45 -2.43
N ILE A 27 20.44 -4.50 -2.93
CA ILE A 27 19.94 -5.88 -2.89
C ILE A 27 19.80 -6.38 -1.45
N LYS A 28 20.79 -6.15 -0.59
CA LYS A 28 20.72 -6.52 0.84
C LYS A 28 19.59 -5.78 1.55
N SER A 29 19.37 -4.51 1.23
CA SER A 29 18.24 -3.73 1.75
C SER A 29 16.89 -4.34 1.36
N LYS A 30 16.71 -4.80 0.11
CA LYS A 30 15.48 -5.47 -0.34
C LYS A 30 15.28 -6.83 0.32
N ILE A 31 16.34 -7.62 0.45
CA ILE A 31 16.31 -8.92 1.16
C ILE A 31 15.92 -8.72 2.63
N ASN A 32 16.47 -7.70 3.30
CA ASN A 32 16.11 -7.39 4.68
C ASN A 32 14.63 -6.96 4.81
N LEU A 33 14.12 -6.20 3.83
CA LEU A 33 12.71 -5.79 3.79
C LEU A 33 11.76 -7.00 3.67
N LEU A 34 12.14 -8.01 2.87
CA LEU A 34 11.37 -9.26 2.71
C LEU A 34 11.51 -10.23 3.89
N LYS A 35 12.68 -10.30 4.52
CA LYS A 35 12.90 -11.15 5.71
C LYS A 35 12.01 -10.77 6.89
N ASN A 36 11.65 -9.50 6.98
CA ASN A 36 10.80 -8.98 8.05
C ASN A 36 9.29 -9.19 7.78
N ASP A 37 8.93 -9.76 6.62
CA ASP A 37 7.54 -9.93 6.18
C ASP A 37 7.33 -11.34 5.59
N LYS A 38 7.19 -12.33 6.49
CA LYS A 38 7.15 -13.76 6.15
C LYS A 38 6.02 -14.10 5.17
N ASP A 39 4.83 -13.52 5.36
CA ASP A 39 3.68 -13.75 4.48
C ASP A 39 3.95 -13.23 3.06
N LEU A 40 4.59 -12.06 2.94
CA LEU A 40 4.93 -11.48 1.65
C LEU A 40 6.01 -12.29 0.92
N LEU A 41 7.00 -12.78 1.67
CA LEU A 41 8.03 -13.69 1.15
C LEU A 41 7.40 -14.99 0.66
N GLU A 42 6.47 -15.56 1.40
CA GLU A 42 5.73 -16.76 1.04
C GLU A 42 4.88 -16.54 -0.22
N ILE A 43 4.14 -15.44 -0.30
CA ILE A 43 3.38 -15.06 -1.51
C ILE A 43 4.32 -14.96 -2.72
N MET A 44 5.47 -14.30 -2.57
CA MET A 44 6.46 -14.18 -3.65
C MET A 44 6.99 -15.56 -4.08
N PHE A 45 7.32 -16.43 -3.11
CA PHE A 45 7.78 -17.79 -3.36
C PHE A 45 6.74 -18.59 -4.17
N TRP A 46 5.48 -18.58 -3.75
CA TRP A 46 4.42 -19.28 -4.47
C TRP A 46 4.21 -18.76 -5.90
N HIS A 47 4.36 -17.45 -6.13
CA HIS A 47 4.33 -16.92 -7.51
C HIS A 47 5.50 -17.43 -8.35
N ILE A 48 6.70 -17.59 -7.78
CA ILE A 48 7.85 -18.18 -8.48
C ILE A 48 7.59 -19.66 -8.81
N VAL A 49 7.02 -20.42 -7.87
CA VAL A 49 6.61 -21.82 -8.11
C VAL A 49 5.58 -21.90 -9.24
N LEU A 50 4.58 -21.02 -9.26
CA LEU A 50 3.55 -20.97 -10.30
C LEU A 50 4.13 -20.68 -11.68
N ILE A 51 5.18 -19.85 -11.80
CA ILE A 51 5.90 -19.66 -13.07
C ILE A 51 6.44 -21.00 -13.57
N GLY A 52 7.14 -21.74 -12.69
CA GLY A 52 7.69 -23.05 -13.03
C GLY A 52 6.62 -24.04 -13.47
N LEU A 53 5.49 -24.09 -12.74
CA LEU A 53 4.36 -24.96 -13.08
C LEU A 53 3.73 -24.62 -14.43
N HIS A 54 3.53 -23.34 -14.75
CA HIS A 54 3.00 -22.93 -16.05
C HIS A 54 3.97 -23.22 -17.21
N CYS A 55 5.27 -23.04 -17.00
CA CYS A 55 6.29 -23.42 -17.99
C CYS A 55 6.33 -24.95 -18.20
N TRP A 56 6.20 -25.72 -17.12
CA TRP A 56 6.16 -27.18 -17.18
C TRP A 56 4.89 -27.71 -17.86
N GLU A 57 3.74 -27.13 -17.55
CA GLU A 57 2.46 -27.44 -18.21
C GLU A 57 2.53 -27.17 -19.72
N TYR A 58 3.14 -26.05 -20.12
CA TYR A 58 3.41 -25.77 -21.54
C TYR A 58 4.30 -26.84 -22.18
N TYR A 59 5.42 -27.19 -21.53
CA TYR A 59 6.36 -28.19 -22.03
C TYR A 59 5.75 -29.60 -22.16
N LYS A 60 4.88 -30.01 -21.22
CA LYS A 60 4.28 -31.35 -21.19
C LYS A 60 3.03 -31.48 -22.06
N ASN A 61 2.15 -30.48 -22.01
CA ASN A 61 0.80 -30.58 -22.59
C ASN A 61 0.65 -29.76 -23.88
N GLY A 62 1.68 -29.00 -24.27
CA GLY A 62 1.63 -28.14 -25.46
C GLY A 62 0.59 -27.03 -25.36
N THR A 63 0.16 -26.66 -24.14
CA THR A 63 -0.89 -25.67 -23.89
C THR A 63 -0.44 -24.28 -24.35
N GLN A 64 -0.58 -23.98 -25.65
CA GLN A 64 -0.11 -22.71 -26.23
C GLN A 64 -0.94 -21.52 -25.77
N TYR A 65 -2.23 -21.73 -25.47
CA TYR A 65 -3.15 -20.65 -25.21
C TYR A 65 -2.95 -20.07 -23.79
N PHE A 66 -2.34 -18.89 -23.74
CA PHE A 66 -2.17 -18.00 -22.58
C PHE A 66 -1.19 -18.42 -21.47
N TRP A 67 -0.37 -19.47 -21.65
CA TRP A 67 0.64 -19.85 -20.63
C TRP A 67 1.60 -18.70 -20.32
N TYR A 68 2.04 -17.96 -21.35
CA TYR A 68 2.96 -16.83 -21.23
C TYR A 68 2.35 -15.66 -20.44
N LEU A 69 1.03 -15.49 -20.49
CA LEU A 69 0.32 -14.47 -19.70
C LEU A 69 0.19 -14.88 -18.24
N ARG A 70 -0.03 -16.16 -17.95
CA ARG A 70 -0.08 -16.68 -16.57
C ARG A 70 1.30 -16.65 -15.93
N ALA A 71 2.31 -17.18 -16.61
CA ALA A 71 3.70 -17.17 -16.17
C ALA A 71 4.24 -15.72 -16.08
N GLY A 72 4.00 -14.90 -17.11
CA GLY A 72 4.39 -13.49 -17.12
C GLY A 72 3.70 -12.67 -16.03
N GLY A 73 2.41 -12.91 -15.79
CA GLY A 73 1.66 -12.29 -14.69
C GLY A 73 2.23 -12.65 -13.33
N CYS A 74 2.51 -13.93 -13.09
CA CYS A 74 3.17 -14.38 -11.86
C CYS A 74 4.57 -13.76 -11.70
N GLY A 75 5.33 -13.67 -12.79
CA GLY A 75 6.64 -13.01 -12.84
C GLY A 75 6.58 -11.53 -12.51
N ILE A 76 5.61 -10.80 -13.06
CA ILE A 76 5.38 -9.38 -12.76
C ILE A 76 5.06 -9.19 -11.27
N ILE A 77 4.17 -10.01 -10.71
CA ILE A 77 3.81 -9.91 -9.29
C ILE A 77 5.03 -10.19 -8.40
N ALA A 78 5.78 -11.26 -8.66
CA ALA A 78 6.99 -11.59 -7.91
C ALA A 78 8.07 -10.50 -8.00
N LEU A 79 8.30 -9.97 -9.21
CA LEU A 79 9.25 -8.87 -9.46
C LEU A 79 8.83 -7.61 -8.68
N PHE A 80 7.56 -7.23 -8.74
CA PHE A 80 7.08 -6.03 -8.05
C PHE A 80 7.16 -6.19 -6.53
N ILE A 81 6.87 -7.37 -5.98
CA ILE A 81 7.08 -7.67 -4.55
C ILE A 81 8.56 -7.49 -4.19
N PHE A 82 9.48 -8.03 -4.99
CA PHE A 82 10.91 -7.89 -4.75
C PHE A 82 11.38 -6.42 -4.76
N LEU A 83 10.88 -5.62 -5.71
CA LEU A 83 11.28 -4.21 -5.86
C LEU A 83 10.64 -3.28 -4.81
N PHE A 84 9.37 -3.50 -4.47
CA PHE A 84 8.54 -2.52 -3.75
C PHE A 84 7.82 -3.08 -2.51
N GLY A 85 8.07 -4.33 -2.12
CA GLY A 85 7.46 -4.96 -0.94
C GLY A 85 5.94 -5.07 -1.05
N ARG A 86 5.21 -4.81 0.05
CA ARG A 86 3.72 -4.86 0.10
C ARG A 86 3.04 -3.96 -0.94
N LYS A 87 3.62 -2.78 -1.20
CA LYS A 87 3.12 -1.89 -2.27
C LYS A 87 3.28 -2.54 -3.64
N GLY A 88 4.36 -3.27 -3.83
CA GLY A 88 4.63 -4.07 -5.03
C GLY A 88 3.57 -5.13 -5.29
N LEU A 89 3.19 -5.89 -4.26
CA LEU A 89 2.08 -6.86 -4.36
C LEU A 89 0.81 -6.17 -4.88
N SER A 90 0.45 -5.03 -4.30
CA SER A 90 -0.73 -4.27 -4.69
C SER A 90 -0.68 -3.80 -6.16
N TYR A 91 0.42 -3.16 -6.58
CA TYR A 91 0.56 -2.68 -7.95
C TYR A 91 0.67 -3.83 -8.98
N GLY A 92 1.39 -4.90 -8.64
CA GLY A 92 1.52 -6.08 -9.49
C GLY A 92 0.17 -6.76 -9.74
N LEU A 93 -0.65 -6.91 -8.69
CA LEU A 93 -2.00 -7.44 -8.81
C LEU A 93 -2.93 -6.54 -9.66
N ILE A 94 -2.81 -5.22 -9.53
CA ILE A 94 -3.56 -4.27 -10.37
C ILE A 94 -3.18 -4.45 -11.84
N ILE A 95 -1.88 -4.41 -12.16
CA ILE A 95 -1.39 -4.56 -13.55
C ILE A 95 -1.86 -5.90 -14.13
N PHE A 96 -1.73 -6.98 -13.37
CA PHE A 96 -2.18 -8.30 -13.80
C PHE A 96 -3.69 -8.36 -14.03
N SER A 97 -4.49 -7.77 -13.13
CA SER A 97 -5.95 -7.73 -13.24
C SER A 97 -6.42 -6.93 -14.46
N CYS A 98 -5.74 -5.82 -14.78
CA CYS A 98 -5.99 -5.04 -15.99
C CYS A 98 -5.66 -5.89 -17.22
N GLY A 99 -4.47 -6.50 -17.27
CA GLY A 99 -4.04 -7.36 -18.37
C GLY A 99 -5.01 -8.51 -18.64
N LEU A 100 -5.57 -9.13 -17.59
CA LEU A 100 -6.58 -10.19 -17.72
C LEU A 100 -7.85 -9.74 -18.44
N LEU A 101 -8.37 -8.54 -18.14
CA LEU A 101 -9.54 -7.97 -18.84
C LEU A 101 -9.26 -7.75 -20.34
N TYR A 102 -8.07 -7.25 -20.68
CA TYR A 102 -7.67 -7.02 -22.06
C TYR A 102 -7.47 -8.29 -22.87
N VAL A 103 -7.11 -9.40 -22.24
CA VAL A 103 -6.90 -10.67 -22.94
C VAL A 103 -8.20 -11.49 -22.95
N ASN A 104 -8.95 -11.50 -21.86
CA ASN A 104 -10.04 -12.45 -21.67
C ASN A 104 -11.28 -11.78 -21.04
N ASN A 105 -12.29 -11.52 -21.87
CA ASN A 105 -13.49 -10.72 -21.52
C ASN A 105 -14.33 -11.27 -20.36
N PHE A 106 -14.11 -12.53 -19.94
CA PHE A 106 -15.02 -13.24 -19.04
C PHE A 106 -14.51 -13.42 -17.60
N TYR A 107 -13.33 -12.91 -17.24
CA TYR A 107 -12.74 -13.14 -15.90
C TYR A 107 -13.03 -12.03 -14.88
N ASN A 108 -14.24 -11.48 -14.90
CA ASN A 108 -14.68 -10.37 -14.03
C ASN A 108 -14.48 -10.67 -12.54
N TYR A 109 -14.77 -11.90 -12.11
CA TYR A 109 -14.58 -12.31 -10.72
C TYR A 109 -13.10 -12.37 -10.32
N ALA A 110 -12.23 -12.82 -11.21
CA ALA A 110 -10.79 -12.87 -10.94
C ALA A 110 -10.21 -11.45 -10.88
N THR A 111 -10.61 -10.55 -11.79
CA THR A 111 -10.21 -9.14 -11.72
C THR A 111 -10.70 -8.50 -10.42
N ILE A 112 -11.97 -8.68 -10.05
CA ILE A 112 -12.52 -8.18 -8.79
C ILE A 112 -11.74 -8.74 -7.60
N PHE A 113 -11.44 -10.04 -7.60
CA PHE A 113 -10.67 -10.67 -6.55
C PHE A 113 -9.27 -10.07 -6.42
N PHE A 114 -8.52 -9.97 -7.53
CA PHE A 114 -7.17 -9.39 -7.51
C PHE A 114 -7.18 -7.92 -7.11
N MET A 115 -8.19 -7.15 -7.53
CA MET A 115 -8.36 -5.76 -7.10
C MET A 115 -8.67 -5.67 -5.60
N LEU A 116 -9.53 -6.53 -5.05
CA LEU A 116 -9.81 -6.58 -3.60
C LEU A 116 -8.53 -6.91 -2.82
N THR A 117 -7.77 -7.91 -3.26
CA THR A 117 -6.49 -8.27 -2.64
C THR A 117 -5.47 -7.13 -2.74
N ALA A 118 -5.43 -6.41 -3.86
CA ALA A 118 -4.58 -5.24 -4.03
C ALA A 118 -4.94 -4.10 -3.06
N ILE A 119 -6.23 -3.84 -2.84
CA ILE A 119 -6.67 -2.84 -1.86
C ILE A 119 -6.40 -3.33 -0.42
N GLY A 120 -6.56 -4.63 -0.14
CA GLY A 120 -6.16 -5.20 1.14
C GLY A 120 -4.67 -4.98 1.44
N ALA A 121 -3.81 -5.15 0.42
CA ALA A 121 -2.37 -4.88 0.53
C ALA A 121 -2.03 -3.38 0.61
N ASN A 122 -2.87 -2.50 0.05
CA ASN A 122 -2.72 -1.04 0.12
C ASN A 122 -4.08 -0.32 0.17
N PRO A 123 -4.62 -0.06 1.38
CA PRO A 123 -5.97 0.51 1.54
C PRO A 123 -6.16 1.88 0.90
N LYS A 124 -5.07 2.64 0.67
CA LYS A 124 -5.10 3.96 0.01
C LYS A 124 -5.64 3.88 -1.41
N LEU A 125 -5.63 2.71 -2.02
CA LEU A 125 -6.14 2.49 -3.37
C LEU A 125 -7.65 2.25 -3.42
N GLY A 126 -8.37 2.20 -2.30
CA GLY A 126 -9.80 1.87 -2.29
C GLY A 126 -10.65 2.70 -3.27
N LYS A 127 -10.47 4.02 -3.27
CA LYS A 127 -11.16 4.93 -4.21
C LYS A 127 -10.62 4.80 -5.64
N SER A 128 -9.30 4.71 -5.80
CA SER A 128 -8.64 4.61 -7.12
C SER A 128 -8.93 3.29 -7.84
N ALA A 129 -9.08 2.19 -7.10
CA ALA A 129 -9.35 0.86 -7.62
C ALA A 129 -10.72 0.76 -8.34
N LEU A 130 -11.73 1.45 -7.81
CA LEU A 130 -13.04 1.57 -8.45
C LEU A 130 -12.95 2.28 -9.80
N TRP A 131 -12.20 3.39 -9.85
CA TRP A 131 -11.97 4.14 -11.09
C TRP A 131 -11.18 3.32 -12.11
N ILE A 132 -10.14 2.59 -11.67
CA ILE A 132 -9.35 1.70 -12.54
C ILE A 132 -10.26 0.62 -13.13
N TYR A 133 -11.10 -0.02 -12.32
CA TYR A 133 -12.04 -1.03 -12.81
C TYR A 133 -13.07 -0.44 -13.78
N PHE A 134 -13.63 0.74 -13.48
CA PHE A 134 -14.57 1.43 -14.38
C PHE A 134 -13.94 1.79 -15.73
N ILE A 135 -12.73 2.35 -15.74
CA ILE A 135 -11.99 2.68 -16.96
C ILE A 135 -11.73 1.42 -17.78
N ASN A 136 -11.32 0.31 -17.15
CA ASN A 136 -11.12 -0.94 -17.87
C ASN A 136 -12.42 -1.50 -18.49
N VAL A 137 -13.56 -1.34 -17.82
CA VAL A 137 -14.88 -1.69 -18.37
C VAL A 137 -15.20 -0.84 -19.60
N LEU A 138 -14.99 0.47 -19.54
CA LEU A 138 -15.22 1.38 -20.66
C LEU A 138 -14.33 1.02 -21.86
N ILE A 139 -13.05 0.77 -21.63
CA ILE A 139 -12.12 0.40 -22.71
C ILE A 139 -12.49 -0.96 -23.30
N SER A 140 -12.87 -1.92 -22.46
CA SER A 140 -13.31 -3.25 -22.94
C SER A 140 -14.60 -3.15 -23.77
N PHE A 141 -15.53 -2.28 -23.38
CA PHE A 141 -16.73 -2.00 -24.17
C PHE A 141 -16.39 -1.41 -25.55
N SER A 142 -15.52 -0.40 -25.58
CA SER A 142 -15.12 0.28 -26.81
C SER A 142 -14.28 -0.58 -27.76
N LEU A 143 -13.37 -1.41 -27.24
CA LEU A 143 -12.44 -2.18 -28.07
C LEU A 143 -12.97 -3.56 -28.48
N LYS A 144 -13.94 -4.11 -27.75
CA LYS A 144 -14.33 -5.52 -27.91
C LYS A 144 -15.81 -5.75 -28.16
N ASN A 145 -16.56 -4.71 -28.52
CA ASN A 145 -17.98 -4.77 -28.89
C ASN A 145 -18.80 -5.57 -27.86
N ILE A 146 -18.56 -5.33 -26.57
CA ILE A 146 -19.36 -5.94 -25.52
C ILE A 146 -20.81 -5.51 -25.73
N SER A 147 -21.75 -6.45 -25.67
CA SER A 147 -23.17 -6.15 -25.82
C SER A 147 -23.63 -5.16 -24.72
N ILE A 148 -24.70 -4.42 -24.99
CA ILE A 148 -25.30 -3.51 -24.00
C ILE A 148 -25.61 -4.27 -22.69
N ALA A 149 -26.05 -5.53 -22.79
CA ALA A 149 -26.27 -6.39 -21.63
C ALA A 149 -24.98 -6.65 -20.85
N GLY A 150 -23.88 -6.95 -21.53
CA GLY A 150 -22.56 -7.10 -20.90
C GLY A 150 -22.10 -5.82 -20.20
N PHE A 151 -22.32 -4.66 -20.82
CA PHE A 151 -22.00 -3.36 -20.22
C PHE A 151 -22.80 -3.09 -18.94
N VAL A 152 -24.11 -3.35 -18.94
CA VAL A 152 -24.97 -3.20 -17.75
C VAL A 152 -24.52 -4.15 -16.64
N ILE A 153 -24.16 -5.39 -16.96
CA ILE A 153 -23.60 -6.35 -16.00
C ILE A 153 -22.34 -5.77 -15.33
N HIS A 154 -21.45 -5.12 -16.08
CA HIS A 154 -20.27 -4.48 -15.51
C HIS A 154 -20.59 -3.30 -14.59
N LEU A 155 -21.60 -2.48 -14.92
CA LEU A 155 -22.05 -1.40 -14.03
C LEU A 155 -22.59 -1.96 -12.70
N VAL A 156 -23.34 -3.06 -12.75
CA VAL A 156 -23.78 -3.77 -11.53
C VAL A 156 -22.57 -4.30 -10.76
N TYR A 157 -21.56 -4.85 -11.43
CA TYR A 157 -20.33 -5.30 -10.78
C TYR A 157 -19.55 -4.18 -10.10
N ILE A 158 -19.50 -2.96 -10.65
CA ILE A 158 -18.89 -1.79 -9.97
C ILE A 158 -19.59 -1.53 -8.64
N ARG A 159 -20.93 -1.55 -8.64
CA ARG A 159 -21.74 -1.36 -7.43
C ARG A 159 -21.48 -2.46 -6.40
N VAL A 160 -21.44 -3.71 -6.84
CA VAL A 160 -21.16 -4.88 -6.00
C VAL A 160 -19.72 -4.81 -5.45
N PHE A 161 -18.75 -4.42 -6.28
CA PHE A 161 -17.36 -4.23 -5.89
C PHE A 161 -17.21 -3.16 -4.81
N HIS A 162 -17.85 -2.01 -4.98
CA HIS A 162 -17.90 -0.95 -3.96
C HIS A 162 -18.48 -1.48 -2.63
N LYS A 163 -19.57 -2.25 -2.68
CA LYS A 163 -20.18 -2.85 -1.47
C LYS A 163 -19.24 -3.87 -0.81
N LYS A 164 -18.56 -4.71 -1.58
CA LYS A 164 -17.59 -5.70 -1.07
C LYS A 164 -16.39 -5.03 -0.40
N ILE A 165 -15.83 -3.98 -1.01
CA ILE A 165 -14.78 -3.16 -0.40
C ILE A 165 -15.25 -2.65 0.97
N ASN A 166 -16.40 -1.98 1.01
CA ASN A 166 -16.89 -1.40 2.26
C ASN A 166 -17.15 -2.45 3.34
N TYR A 167 -17.65 -3.63 2.98
CA TYR A 167 -17.86 -4.73 3.91
C TYR A 167 -16.54 -5.30 4.47
N VAL A 168 -15.57 -5.59 3.61
CA VAL A 168 -14.25 -6.12 4.02
C VAL A 168 -13.52 -5.12 4.91
N PHE A 169 -13.57 -3.83 4.58
CA PHE A 169 -12.97 -2.79 5.41
C PHE A 169 -13.76 -2.52 6.69
N SER A 170 -15.09 -2.68 6.70
CA SER A 170 -15.86 -2.53 7.95
C SER A 170 -15.59 -3.63 8.95
N VAL A 171 -15.39 -4.88 8.51
CA VAL A 171 -15.10 -6.03 9.39
C VAL A 171 -13.72 -5.89 10.05
N ASN A 172 -12.76 -5.27 9.36
CA ASN A 172 -11.39 -5.11 9.86
C ASN A 172 -11.16 -3.79 10.62
N LYS A 173 -12.19 -2.97 10.85
CA LYS A 173 -12.03 -1.77 11.68
C LYS A 173 -11.80 -2.23 13.12
N PRO A 174 -10.68 -1.85 13.76
CA PRO A 174 -10.45 -2.23 15.13
C PRO A 174 -11.53 -1.62 16.02
N GLU A 175 -12.18 -2.47 16.83
CA GLU A 175 -13.23 -2.07 17.78
C GLU A 175 -12.68 -1.10 18.83
N LYS A 176 -11.41 -1.29 19.21
CA LYS A 176 -10.69 -0.43 20.15
C LYS A 176 -9.55 0.29 19.44
N LEU A 177 -9.32 1.55 19.80
CA LEU A 177 -8.20 2.31 19.26
C LEU A 177 -6.85 1.77 19.76
N ASN A 178 -5.98 1.44 18.82
CA ASN A 178 -4.59 1.06 19.09
C ASN A 178 -3.68 2.29 19.04
N LEU A 179 -3.43 2.87 20.21
CA LEU A 179 -2.65 4.10 20.42
C LEU A 179 -1.52 3.86 21.41
N THR A 180 -0.33 4.39 21.10
CA THR A 180 0.77 4.53 22.04
C THR A 180 0.49 5.65 23.03
N ASP A 181 1.17 5.65 24.18
CA ASP A 181 0.96 6.68 25.21
C ASP A 181 1.26 8.10 24.70
N SER A 182 2.28 8.24 23.85
CA SER A 182 2.60 9.53 23.23
C SER A 182 1.49 10.03 22.29
N GLU A 183 0.77 9.13 21.60
CA GLU A 183 -0.34 9.52 20.73
C GLU A 183 -1.59 9.85 21.55
N LYS A 184 -1.83 9.13 22.66
CA LYS A 184 -2.90 9.47 23.60
C LYS A 184 -2.70 10.87 24.18
N GLN A 185 -1.48 11.21 24.62
CA GLN A 185 -1.15 12.54 25.13
C GLN A 185 -1.40 13.65 24.11
N ILE A 186 -1.00 13.44 22.85
CA ILE A 186 -1.28 14.39 21.75
C ILE A 186 -2.80 14.54 21.57
N LEU A 187 -3.54 13.44 21.50
CA LEU A 187 -4.99 13.46 21.30
C LEU A 187 -5.74 14.08 22.49
N ASP A 188 -5.29 13.87 23.73
CA ASP A 188 -5.86 14.50 24.92
C ASP A 188 -5.70 16.03 24.88
N LEU A 189 -4.54 16.54 24.48
CA LEU A 189 -4.33 17.98 24.30
C LEU A 189 -5.19 18.55 23.16
N MET A 190 -5.37 17.79 22.07
CA MET A 190 -6.28 18.19 20.99
C MET A 190 -7.75 18.20 21.43
N LEU A 191 -8.16 17.26 22.30
CA LEU A 191 -9.51 17.27 22.90
C LEU A 191 -9.74 18.46 23.84
N GLN A 192 -8.68 18.98 24.46
CA GLN A 192 -8.71 20.22 25.24
C GLN A 192 -8.77 21.49 24.37
N GLY A 193 -8.85 21.34 23.04
CA GLY A 193 -8.97 22.45 22.10
C GLY A 193 -7.65 23.02 21.60
N LYS A 194 -6.50 22.44 21.99
CA LYS A 194 -5.21 22.88 21.45
C LYS A 194 -5.10 22.51 19.98
N LEU A 195 -4.72 23.47 19.15
CA LEU A 195 -4.35 23.20 17.77
C LEU A 195 -3.04 22.43 17.72
N GLN A 196 -2.83 21.65 16.67
CA GLN A 196 -1.61 20.84 16.50
C GLN A 196 -0.33 21.69 16.66
N LYS A 197 -0.35 22.93 16.16
CA LYS A 197 0.74 23.91 16.22
C LYS A 197 1.06 24.41 17.64
N GLU A 198 0.16 24.20 18.60
CA GLU A 198 0.21 24.68 19.99
C GLU A 198 0.62 23.58 20.98
N ILE A 199 0.94 22.39 20.47
CA ILE A 199 1.40 21.26 21.27
C ILE A 199 2.93 21.26 21.29
N ASP A 200 3.50 21.66 22.41
CA ASP A 200 4.97 21.80 22.59
C ASP A 200 5.67 20.51 23.05
N LEU A 201 4.95 19.38 23.12
CA LEU A 201 5.52 18.10 23.55
C LEU A 201 6.54 17.53 22.56
N PHE A 202 6.38 17.82 21.26
CA PHE A 202 7.24 17.30 20.19
C PHE A 202 7.31 18.31 19.04
N SER A 203 8.25 18.10 18.11
CA SER A 203 8.26 18.89 16.87
C SER A 203 6.97 18.68 16.06
N GLN A 204 6.54 19.69 15.31
CA GLN A 204 5.33 19.64 14.47
C GLN A 204 5.35 18.50 13.44
N GLN A 205 6.53 18.16 12.92
CA GLN A 205 6.73 17.03 12.01
C GLN A 205 6.51 15.70 12.73
N THR A 206 7.03 15.57 13.95
CA THR A 206 6.86 14.37 14.79
C THR A 206 5.39 14.16 15.16
N ILE A 207 4.67 15.23 15.52
CA ILE A 207 3.22 15.16 15.83
C ILE A 207 2.44 14.71 14.59
N SER A 208 2.73 15.31 13.43
CA SER A 208 2.10 14.93 12.16
C SER A 208 2.34 13.46 11.82
N ALA A 209 3.58 12.98 12.01
CA ALA A 209 3.95 11.59 11.76
C ALA A 209 3.26 10.62 12.73
N LYS A 210 3.19 10.96 14.01
CA LYS A 210 2.50 10.16 15.04
C LYS A 210 0.99 10.08 14.76
N LEU A 211 0.32 11.19 14.50
CA LEU A 211 -1.11 11.20 14.16
C LEU A 211 -1.41 10.45 12.86
N LYS A 212 -0.53 10.55 11.86
CA LYS A 212 -0.64 9.75 10.63
C LYS A 212 -0.46 8.26 10.91
N SER A 213 0.52 7.87 11.72
CA SER A 213 0.75 6.49 12.11
C SER A 213 -0.44 5.92 12.90
N ALA A 214 -0.96 6.67 13.87
CA ALA A 214 -2.16 6.32 14.62
C ALA A 214 -3.38 6.11 13.70
N ARG A 215 -3.61 6.99 12.73
CA ARG A 215 -4.67 6.84 11.72
C ARG A 215 -4.49 5.59 10.88
N GLU A 216 -3.29 5.36 10.36
CA GLU A 216 -3.00 4.20 9.52
C GLU A 216 -3.20 2.88 10.29
N ARG A 217 -2.75 2.78 11.55
CA ARG A 217 -2.97 1.60 12.40
C ARG A 217 -4.43 1.35 12.75
N ASN A 218 -5.23 2.40 12.86
CA ASN A 218 -6.65 2.31 13.22
C ASN A 218 -7.59 2.30 12.01
N MET A 219 -7.04 2.32 10.80
CA MET A 219 -7.79 2.42 9.53
C MET A 219 -8.74 3.64 9.49
N ILE A 220 -8.25 4.77 9.97
CA ILE A 220 -9.01 6.04 10.03
C ILE A 220 -8.47 7.00 8.98
N GLU A 221 -9.36 7.61 8.19
CA GLU A 221 -8.97 8.46 7.06
C GLU A 221 -8.48 9.84 7.53
N THR A 222 -9.21 10.49 8.44
CA THR A 222 -8.90 11.87 8.88
C THR A 222 -8.52 11.96 10.35
N THR A 223 -7.78 13.01 10.72
CA THR A 223 -7.41 13.25 12.13
C THR A 223 -8.64 13.62 12.95
N ALA A 224 -9.63 14.28 12.34
CA ALA A 224 -10.91 14.58 12.97
C ALA A 224 -11.65 13.30 13.38
N ASP A 225 -11.75 12.33 12.48
CA ASP A 225 -12.37 11.02 12.77
C ASP A 225 -11.62 10.27 13.89
N LEU A 226 -10.28 10.41 13.94
CA LEU A 226 -9.46 9.80 14.98
C LEU A 226 -9.77 10.42 16.36
N ILE A 227 -9.93 11.75 16.42
CA ILE A 227 -10.29 12.47 17.65
C ILE A 227 -11.69 12.10 18.11
N VAL A 228 -12.67 12.06 17.20
CA VAL A 228 -14.06 11.66 17.51
C VAL A 228 -14.09 10.26 18.08
N LYS A 229 -13.47 9.29 17.40
CA LYS A 229 -13.41 7.91 17.86
C LYS A 229 -12.66 7.77 19.19
N TYR A 230 -11.63 8.59 19.44
CA TYR A 230 -10.90 8.61 20.71
C TYR A 230 -11.75 9.13 21.86
N LYS A 231 -12.57 10.15 21.61
CA LYS A 231 -13.54 10.66 22.59
C LYS A 231 -14.60 9.61 22.95
N GLU A 232 -15.06 8.82 21.98
CA GLU A 232 -16.10 7.80 22.17
C GLU A 232 -15.59 6.52 22.86
N THR A 233 -14.28 6.25 22.81
CA THR A 233 -13.67 5.03 23.38
C THR A 233 -12.91 5.26 24.67
N LYS A 234 -12.89 6.51 25.18
CA LYS A 234 -12.36 6.87 26.49
C LYS A 234 -13.42 6.65 27.57
#